data_AF-I3ZVG9-F1
#
_entry.id   AF-I3ZVG9-F1
#
_cell.length_a   1.000
_cell.length_b   1.000
_cell.length_c   1.000
_cell.angle_alpha   90.00
_cell.angle_beta   90.00
_cell.angle_gamma   90.00
#
_symmetry.space_group_name_H-M   'P 1'
#
loop_
_entity.id
_entity.type
_entity.pdbx_description
1 polymer ?
#
loop_
_entity_poly.entity_id
_entity_poly.type
_entity_poly.pdbx_seq_one_letter_code
_entity_poly.pdbx_strand_id
1 'polypeptide(L)'
;MERLKALRKRNGSRVDFIADMVSLLLTDKELYSDEVLFRDAVEEIYSTLREEIVKSNRKDLMDAYEAAVLLKAVVSGRVKGAEELLMEIRKNLPG
;
A
#
# COMPACT_ATOMS: atom_id res chain seq x y z
N MET A 1 8.25 -1.04 16.19
CA MET A 1 9.39 -0.41 15.46
C MET A 1 10.52 -1.38 15.12
N GLU A 2 11.04 -2.18 16.05
CA GLU A 2 12.18 -3.07 15.76
C GLU A 2 11.89 -4.17 14.73
N ARG A 3 10.69 -4.77 14.75
CA ARG A 3 10.29 -5.81 13.78
C ARG A 3 10.24 -5.31 12.34
N LEU A 4 9.64 -4.14 12.09
CA LEU A 4 9.59 -3.52 10.75
C LEU A 4 10.99 -3.09 10.26
N LYS A 5 11.84 -2.56 11.16
CA LYS A 5 13.23 -2.25 10.83
C LYS A 5 14.08 -3.50 10.56
N ALA A 6 13.77 -4.63 11.21
CA ALA A 6 14.44 -5.89 11.00
C ALA A 6 14.09 -6.51 9.63
N LEU A 7 12.83 -6.38 9.18
CA LEU A 7 12.43 -6.80 7.83
C LEU A 7 13.22 -6.05 6.74
N ARG A 8 13.48 -4.76 6.92
CA ARG A 8 14.27 -3.93 6.00
C ARG A 8 15.77 -4.31 5.94
N LYS A 9 16.28 -5.06 6.92
CA LYS A 9 17.68 -5.55 6.97
C LYS A 9 17.90 -6.90 6.27
N ARG A 10 16.84 -7.60 5.85
CA ARG A 10 17.01 -8.76 4.95
C ARG A 10 17.36 -8.22 3.56
N ASN A 11 18.44 -8.75 2.95
CA ASN A 11 18.89 -8.47 1.58
C ASN A 11 17.88 -8.96 0.49
N GLY A 12 16.57 -8.90 0.76
CA GLY A 12 15.51 -9.25 -0.18
C GLY A 12 15.18 -8.09 -1.11
N SER A 13 14.50 -8.39 -2.22
CA SER A 13 13.96 -7.35 -3.09
C SER A 13 12.94 -6.50 -2.31
N ARG A 14 12.66 -5.27 -2.78
CA ARG A 14 11.63 -4.42 -2.16
C ARG A 14 10.25 -5.09 -2.16
N VAL A 15 9.99 -5.96 -3.15
CA VAL A 15 8.78 -6.76 -3.24
C VAL A 15 8.73 -7.82 -2.13
N ASP A 16 9.84 -8.50 -1.86
CA ASP A 16 9.93 -9.48 -0.76
C ASP A 16 9.67 -8.81 0.59
N PHE A 17 10.19 -7.60 0.78
CA PHE A 17 9.93 -6.79 1.98
C PHE A 17 8.43 -6.47 2.14
N ILE A 18 7.74 -6.11 1.05
CA ILE A 18 6.29 -5.88 1.08
C ILE A 18 5.52 -7.17 1.38
N ALA A 19 5.91 -8.30 0.80
CA ALA A 19 5.28 -9.59 1.07
C ALA A 19 5.42 -10.00 2.55
N ASP A 20 6.63 -9.83 3.12
CA ASP A 20 6.89 -10.06 4.54
C ASP A 20 6.05 -9.11 5.43
N MET A 21 5.94 -7.83 5.04
CA MET A 21 5.15 -6.84 5.78
C MET A 21 3.66 -7.20 5.78
N VAL A 22 3.10 -7.55 4.63
CA VAL A 22 1.70 -7.99 4.52
C VAL A 22 1.46 -9.23 5.36
N SER A 23 2.37 -10.21 5.32
CA SER A 23 2.27 -11.43 6.13
C SER A 23 2.26 -11.12 7.62
N LEU A 24 3.10 -10.19 8.06
CA LEU A 24 3.15 -9.72 9.45
C LEU A 24 1.86 -9.03 9.86
N LEU A 25 1.32 -8.12 9.03
CA LEU A 25 0.04 -7.46 9.28
C LEU A 25 -1.11 -8.47 9.39
N LEU A 26 -1.14 -9.49 8.52
CA LEU A 26 -2.18 -10.52 8.56
C LEU A 26 -2.10 -11.44 9.79
N THR A 27 -0.90 -11.65 10.34
CA THR A 27 -0.66 -12.59 11.45
C THR A 27 -0.89 -11.93 12.82
N ASP A 28 -0.55 -10.65 12.94
CA ASP A 28 -0.56 -9.94 14.21
C ASP A 28 -1.73 -8.94 14.26
N LYS A 29 -2.85 -9.39 14.85
CA LYS A 29 -4.06 -8.57 14.98
C LYS A 29 -3.85 -7.31 15.82
N GLU A 30 -2.84 -7.29 16.71
CA GLU A 30 -2.55 -6.12 17.55
C GLU A 30 -1.94 -4.95 16.75
N LEU A 31 -1.34 -5.23 15.58
CA LEU A 31 -0.83 -4.20 14.68
C LEU A 31 -1.95 -3.42 13.98
N TYR A 32 -3.16 -3.98 13.86
CA TYR A 32 -4.33 -3.24 13.38
C TYR A 32 -4.87 -2.24 14.42
N SER A 33 -4.62 -2.49 15.71
CA SER A 33 -5.14 -1.64 16.79
C SER A 33 -4.37 -0.33 16.99
N ASP A 34 -3.17 -0.20 16.42
CA ASP A 34 -2.48 1.09 16.33
C ASP A 34 -2.72 1.72 14.96
N GLU A 35 -3.70 2.62 14.90
CA GLU A 35 -4.12 3.28 13.66
C GLU A 35 -2.99 4.05 12.95
N VAL A 36 -2.04 4.60 13.72
CA VAL A 36 -0.92 5.38 13.16
C VAL A 36 0.07 4.44 12.49
N LEU A 37 0.48 3.37 13.20
CA LEU A 37 1.39 2.38 12.63
C LEU A 37 0.77 1.66 11.42
N PHE A 38 -0.52 1.38 11.46
CA PHE A 38 -1.21 0.74 10.35
C PHE A 38 -1.26 1.66 9.12
N ARG A 39 -1.55 2.96 9.30
CA ARG A 39 -1.50 3.96 8.23
C ARG A 39 -0.12 4.05 7.58
N ASP A 40 0.93 4.11 8.39
CA ASP A 40 2.31 4.18 7.89
C ASP A 40 2.70 2.93 7.09
N ALA A 41 2.31 1.74 7.56
CA ALA A 41 2.55 0.49 6.85
C ALA A 41 1.80 0.45 5.50
N VAL A 42 0.55 0.90 5.45
CA VAL A 42 -0.22 0.99 4.22
C VAL A 42 0.39 1.98 3.22
N GLU A 43 0.92 3.10 3.69
CA GLU A 43 1.62 4.06 2.81
C GLU A 43 2.92 3.47 2.24
N GLU A 44 3.68 2.71 3.04
CA GLU A 44 4.91 2.05 2.58
C GLU A 44 4.61 0.97 1.52
N ILE A 45 3.55 0.18 1.71
CA ILE A 45 3.06 -0.81 0.74
C ILE A 45 2.67 -0.10 -0.57
N TYR A 46 1.81 0.93 -0.48
CA TYR A 46 1.35 1.68 -1.64
C TYR A 46 2.51 2.32 -2.42
N SER A 47 3.41 3.02 -1.73
CA SER A 47 4.51 3.75 -2.36
C SER A 47 5.52 2.82 -3.00
N THR A 48 5.87 1.70 -2.35
CA THR A 48 6.79 0.71 -2.90
C THR A 48 6.23 0.06 -4.16
N LEU A 49 4.97 -0.40 -4.13
CA LEU A 49 4.33 -1.00 -5.31
C LEU A 49 4.20 0.00 -6.47
N ARG A 50 3.85 1.26 -6.18
CA ARG A 50 3.83 2.33 -7.19
C ARG A 50 5.20 2.54 -7.83
N GLU A 51 6.27 2.55 -7.02
CA GLU A 51 7.62 2.69 -7.53
C GLU A 51 8.05 1.51 -8.41
N GLU A 52 7.76 0.28 -8.00
CA GLU A 52 8.08 -0.90 -8.82
C GLU A 52 7.34 -0.91 -10.16
N ILE A 53 6.08 -0.48 -10.18
CA ILE A 53 5.31 -0.38 -11.43
C ILE A 53 5.85 0.75 -12.33
N VAL A 54 6.05 1.95 -11.77
CA VAL A 54 6.40 3.14 -12.56
C VAL A 54 7.88 3.17 -12.97
N LYS A 55 8.79 2.82 -12.05
CA LYS A 55 10.24 2.92 -12.29
C LYS A 55 10.83 1.63 -12.83
N SER A 56 10.35 0.48 -12.34
CA SER A 56 10.88 -0.85 -12.69
C SER A 56 10.05 -1.56 -13.78
N ASN A 57 8.94 -0.96 -14.26
CA ASN A 57 8.01 -1.52 -15.25
C ASN A 57 7.48 -2.92 -14.89
N ARG A 58 7.34 -3.21 -13.58
CA ARG A 58 6.85 -4.49 -13.04
C ARG A 58 5.32 -4.56 -13.12
N LYS A 59 4.79 -4.68 -14.35
CA LYS A 59 3.34 -4.77 -14.60
C LYS A 59 2.68 -5.98 -13.97
N ASP A 60 3.45 -7.03 -13.66
CA ASP A 60 3.02 -8.21 -12.91
C ASP A 60 2.53 -7.88 -11.48
N LEU A 61 2.88 -6.70 -10.95
CA LEU A 61 2.46 -6.25 -9.62
C LEU A 61 1.21 -5.36 -9.64
N MET A 62 0.57 -5.16 -10.80
CA MET A 62 -0.57 -4.24 -10.94
C MET A 62 -1.72 -4.59 -9.99
N ASP A 63 -2.12 -5.86 -9.94
CA ASP A 63 -3.24 -6.32 -9.10
C ASP A 63 -2.98 -6.04 -7.60
N ALA A 64 -1.73 -6.27 -7.16
CA ALA A 64 -1.32 -5.96 -5.79
C ALA A 64 -1.35 -4.45 -5.50
N TYR A 65 -0.96 -3.64 -6.48
CA TYR A 65 -1.02 -2.19 -6.37
C TYR A 65 -2.45 -1.66 -6.31
N GLU A 66 -3.35 -2.16 -7.15
CA GLU A 66 -4.77 -1.79 -7.12
C GLU A 66 -5.41 -2.12 -5.76
N ALA A 67 -5.10 -3.30 -5.21
CA ALA A 67 -5.53 -3.66 -3.86
C ALA A 67 -4.95 -2.69 -2.79
N ALA A 68 -3.69 -2.30 -2.91
CA ALA A 68 -3.07 -1.32 -2.00
C ALA A 68 -3.68 0.08 -2.11
N VAL A 69 -4.09 0.52 -3.30
CA VAL A 69 -4.84 1.77 -3.51
C VAL A 69 -6.16 1.74 -2.74
N LEU A 70 -6.91 0.64 -2.85
CA LEU A 70 -8.17 0.47 -2.13
C LEU A 70 -7.96 0.44 -0.61
N LEU A 71 -6.95 -0.30 -0.14
CA LEU A 71 -6.61 -0.35 1.28
C LEU A 71 -6.26 1.04 1.83
N LYS A 72 -5.47 1.82 1.09
CA LYS A 72 -5.13 3.20 1.46
C LYS A 72 -6.36 4.11 1.51
N ALA A 73 -7.30 3.96 0.57
CA ALA A 73 -8.55 4.72 0.58
C ALA A 73 -9.39 4.40 1.83
N VAL A 74 -9.50 3.12 2.19
CA VAL A 74 -10.19 2.65 3.40
C VAL A 74 -9.54 3.25 4.66
N VAL A 75 -8.23 3.13 4.79
CA VAL A 75 -7.49 3.50 6.00
C VAL A 75 -7.38 5.02 6.21
N SER A 76 -7.37 5.79 5.12
CA SER A 76 -7.39 7.26 5.17
C SER A 76 -8.77 7.84 5.45
N GLY A 77 -9.82 7.01 5.58
CA GLY A 77 -11.20 7.47 5.70
C GLY A 77 -11.72 8.16 4.44
N ARG A 78 -10.99 8.06 3.31
CA ARG A 78 -11.37 8.63 2.01
C ARG A 78 -12.17 7.62 1.18
N VAL A 79 -13.06 6.88 1.82
CA VAL A 79 -14.01 6.03 1.11
C VAL A 79 -15.06 6.93 0.51
N LYS A 80 -15.00 7.08 -0.81
CA LYS A 80 -15.89 7.93 -1.59
C LYS A 80 -16.95 7.10 -2.29
N GLY A 81 -18.10 7.72 -2.53
CA GLY A 81 -19.11 7.13 -3.40
C GLY A 81 -18.61 7.01 -4.85
N ALA A 82 -19.20 6.11 -5.63
CA ALA A 82 -18.82 5.91 -7.03
C ALA A 82 -18.85 7.21 -7.85
N GLU A 83 -19.85 8.07 -7.61
CA GLU A 83 -19.99 9.36 -8.29
C GLU A 83 -18.82 10.31 -7.98
N GLU A 84 -18.43 10.44 -6.71
CA GLU A 84 -17.30 11.27 -6.31
C GLU A 84 -15.98 10.79 -6.90
N LEU A 85 -15.77 9.47 -6.95
CA LEU A 85 -14.61 8.86 -7.60
C LEU A 85 -14.58 9.16 -9.09
N LEU A 86 -15.71 9.03 -9.79
CA LEU A 86 -15.83 9.38 -11.21
C LEU A 86 -15.53 10.87 -11.45
N MET A 87 -16.00 11.76 -10.59
CA MET A 87 -15.68 13.19 -10.66
C MET A 87 -14.18 13.45 -10.46
N GLU A 88 -13.53 12.76 -9.52
CA GLU A 88 -12.08 12.90 -9.34
C GLU A 88 -11.29 12.37 -10.52
N ILE A 89 -11.68 11.22 -11.09
CA ILE A 89 -11.06 10.70 -12.31
C ILE A 89 -11.15 11.75 -13.41
N ARG A 90 -12.33 12.30 -13.67
CA ARG A 90 -12.50 13.32 -14.72
C ARG A 90 -11.65 14.56 -14.47
N LYS A 91 -11.53 15.03 -13.22
CA LYS A 91 -10.70 16.20 -12.85
C LYS A 91 -9.21 15.99 -13.10
N ASN A 92 -8.73 14.73 -13.03
CA ASN A 92 -7.31 14.41 -13.13
C ASN A 92 -6.89 13.92 -14.52
N LEU A 93 -7.82 13.72 -15.45
CA LEU A 93 -7.52 13.43 -16.85
C LEU A 93 -7.31 14.75 -17.62
N PRO A 94 -6.32 14.83 -18.54
CA PRO A 94 -6.19 15.97 -19.43
C PRO A 94 -7.46 16.13 -20.29
N GLY A 95 -7.77 17.40 -20.60
CA GLY A 95 -8.95 17.81 -21.37
C GLY A 95 -8.96 17.30 -22.81
#